data_AF-A0A382ZKT8-F1
#
_entry.id   AF-A0A382ZKT8-F1
#
_cell.length_a   1.000
_cell.length_b   1.000
_cell.length_c   1.000
_cell.angle_alpha   90.00
_cell.angle_beta   90.00
_cell.angle_gamma   90.00
#
_symmetry.space_group_name_H-M   'P 1'
#
loop_
_entity.id
_entity.type
_entity.pdbx_description
1 polymer ?
#
loop_
_entity_poly.entity_id
_entity_poly.type
_entity_poly.pdbx_seq_one_letter_code
_entity_poly.pdbx_strand_id
1 'polypeptide(L)'
;MKRIKITTYFLVILLFTSCTVSSVSVKVQRPADITIPMHIKNVVLANRSLPTKENRAENILEGLVSGEGIGADRKGSEYCIMGLTKLLTSNDRFSLSNSASLHLKGTGTSMFAIPLEWNKVNEICSTYDADALIVLETFDSDSRIYEGKSRKRYKKVDGIKVAYLDFPATLSMEIESGWRIYDAKNNKLIDENKFTDIKEFKNWGSSPEDARMHLPSNVS
;
A
#
# COMPACT_ATOMS: atom_id res chain seq x y z
N MET A 1 49.10 -44.65 -15.62
CA MET A 1 48.55 -43.44 -16.28
C MET A 1 47.02 -43.41 -16.39
N LYS A 2 46.31 -44.49 -16.76
CA LYS A 2 44.83 -44.50 -16.85
C LYS A 2 44.11 -44.24 -15.51
N ARG A 3 44.62 -44.76 -14.39
CA ARG A 3 44.03 -44.55 -13.05
C ARG A 3 44.11 -43.09 -12.57
N ILE A 4 45.20 -42.39 -12.87
CA ILE A 4 45.38 -40.97 -12.51
C ILE A 4 44.37 -40.09 -13.26
N LYS A 5 44.14 -40.37 -14.56
CA LYS A 5 43.13 -39.64 -15.36
C LYS A 5 41.70 -39.83 -14.83
N ILE A 6 41.36 -41.02 -14.32
CA ILE A 6 40.03 -41.30 -13.73
C ILE A 6 39.83 -40.52 -12.42
N THR A 7 40.86 -40.45 -11.57
CA THR A 7 40.81 -39.68 -10.33
C THR A 7 40.65 -38.18 -10.59
N THR A 8 41.33 -37.64 -11.62
CA THR A 8 41.16 -36.24 -12.02
C THR A 8 39.76 -35.94 -12.56
N TYR A 9 39.17 -36.85 -13.36
CA TYR A 9 37.79 -36.70 -13.83
C TYR A 9 36.78 -36.73 -12.68
N PHE A 10 36.98 -37.59 -11.68
CA PHE A 10 36.12 -37.66 -10.50
C PHE A 10 36.18 -36.39 -9.64
N LEU A 11 37.38 -35.80 -9.49
CA LEU A 11 37.58 -34.54 -8.77
C LEU A 11 36.88 -33.36 -9.46
N VAL A 12 36.90 -33.31 -10.80
CA VAL A 12 36.24 -32.26 -11.58
C VAL A 12 34.71 -32.35 -11.47
N ILE A 13 34.14 -33.55 -11.41
CA ILE A 13 32.68 -33.75 -11.26
C ILE A 13 32.19 -33.28 -9.88
N LEU A 14 32.98 -33.48 -8.83
CA LEU A 14 32.64 -33.03 -7.46
C LEU A 14 32.53 -31.49 -7.37
N LEU A 15 33.34 -30.75 -8.12
CA LEU A 15 33.34 -29.28 -8.12
C LEU A 15 32.06 -28.67 -8.74
N PHE A 16 31.27 -29.42 -9.51
CA PHE A 16 30.01 -28.93 -10.08
C PHE A 16 28.77 -29.17 -9.21
N THR A 17 28.92 -29.79 -8.03
CA THR A 17 27.78 -30.14 -7.16
C THR A 17 27.49 -29.13 -6.04
N SER A 18 28.31 -28.08 -5.87
CA SER A 18 28.23 -27.21 -4.69
C SER A 18 27.50 -25.87 -4.86
N CYS A 19 26.64 -25.69 -5.87
CA CYS A 19 25.83 -24.48 -6.00
C CYS A 19 24.43 -24.69 -5.41
N THR A 20 24.33 -24.64 -4.08
CA THR A 20 23.04 -24.44 -3.39
C THR A 20 22.96 -22.98 -2.95
N VAL A 21 22.22 -22.17 -3.70
CA VAL A 21 21.97 -20.77 -3.33
C VAL A 21 20.83 -20.75 -2.31
N SER A 22 21.17 -20.66 -1.03
CA SER A 22 20.20 -20.41 0.03
C SER A 22 19.88 -18.92 0.07
N SER A 23 18.64 -18.53 -0.23
CA SER A 23 18.18 -17.16 0.00
C SER A 23 17.74 -17.02 1.46
N VAL A 24 18.34 -16.06 2.17
CA VAL A 24 17.94 -15.68 3.53
C VAL A 24 17.25 -14.32 3.44
N SER A 25 15.96 -14.28 3.78
CA SER A 25 15.20 -13.03 3.88
C SER A 25 15.40 -12.42 5.26
N VAL A 26 16.15 -11.31 5.33
CA VAL A 26 16.33 -10.54 6.56
C VAL A 26 15.34 -9.38 6.57
N LYS A 27 14.51 -9.29 7.62
CA LYS A 27 13.72 -8.09 7.90
C LYS A 27 14.63 -7.06 8.56
N VAL A 28 15.17 -6.14 7.78
CA VAL A 28 15.97 -5.02 8.31
C VAL A 28 15.00 -3.92 8.78
N GLN A 29 15.17 -3.45 10.01
CA GLN A 29 14.48 -2.24 10.47
C GLN A 29 15.11 -1.03 9.77
N ARG A 30 14.36 -0.40 8.87
CA ARG A 30 14.75 0.86 8.25
C ARG A 30 14.59 1.98 9.29
N PRO A 31 15.59 2.85 9.50
CA PRO A 31 15.42 4.02 10.37
C PRO A 31 14.24 4.88 9.87
N ALA A 32 13.56 5.57 10.79
CA ALA A 32 12.44 6.43 10.43
C ALA A 32 12.91 7.51 9.45
N ASP A 33 12.32 7.55 8.25
CA ASP A 33 12.68 8.54 7.23
C ASP A 33 12.27 9.98 7.65
N ILE A 34 11.44 10.13 8.71
CA ILE A 34 10.90 11.40 9.21
C ILE A 34 11.18 11.55 10.71
N THR A 35 11.76 12.69 11.11
CA THR A 35 11.98 13.04 12.52
C THR A 35 10.85 13.93 13.03
N ILE A 36 9.94 13.36 13.83
CA ILE A 36 8.86 14.10 14.47
C ILE A 36 9.35 14.70 15.80
N PRO A 37 9.26 16.03 16.02
CA PRO A 37 9.61 16.68 17.28
C PRO A 37 8.96 16.06 18.52
N MET A 38 9.67 16.09 19.65
CA MET A 38 9.23 15.47 20.91
C MET A 38 8.02 16.17 21.56
N HIS A 39 7.73 17.42 21.21
CA HIS A 39 6.57 18.13 21.73
C HIS A 39 5.26 17.67 21.06
N ILE A 40 5.32 17.03 19.89
CA ILE A 40 4.13 16.55 19.19
C ILE A 40 3.69 15.23 19.79
N LYS A 41 2.54 15.25 20.48
CA LYS A 41 1.90 14.09 21.10
C LYS A 41 0.44 13.98 20.67
N ASN A 42 -0.29 15.07 20.74
CA ASN A 42 -1.69 15.15 20.35
C ASN A 42 -1.76 15.52 18.87
N VAL A 43 -2.43 14.70 18.07
CA VAL A 43 -2.49 14.91 16.62
C VAL A 43 -3.93 14.90 16.13
N VAL A 44 -4.21 15.74 15.14
CA VAL A 44 -5.46 15.69 14.36
C VAL A 44 -5.17 15.01 13.03
N LEU A 45 -6.06 14.10 12.63
CA LEU A 45 -6.06 13.53 11.28
C LEU A 45 -7.11 14.21 10.39
N ALA A 46 -6.71 14.56 9.17
CA ALA A 46 -7.61 15.06 8.14
C ALA A 46 -7.42 14.30 6.82
N ASN A 47 -8.53 14.10 6.10
CA ASN A 47 -8.55 13.67 4.72
C ASN A 47 -8.87 14.88 3.83
N ARG A 48 -7.91 15.25 2.98
CA ARG A 48 -7.97 16.30 1.97
C ARG A 48 -7.67 15.74 0.57
N SER A 49 -7.76 14.43 0.35
CA SER A 49 -7.48 13.84 -0.97
C SER A 49 -8.62 13.97 -1.96
N LEU A 50 -9.86 14.11 -1.46
CA LEU A 50 -11.07 14.09 -2.28
C LEU A 50 -11.55 15.52 -2.61
N PRO A 51 -12.17 15.73 -3.79
CA PRO A 51 -12.87 16.97 -4.07
C PRO A 51 -14.19 17.02 -3.29
N THR A 52 -14.64 18.22 -2.89
CA THR A 52 -15.96 18.40 -2.26
C THR A 52 -17.09 18.20 -3.27
N LYS A 53 -18.19 17.58 -2.84
CA LYS A 53 -19.40 17.33 -3.66
C LYS A 53 -20.21 18.60 -4.04
N GLU A 54 -19.80 19.77 -3.59
CA GLU A 54 -20.49 21.03 -3.90
C GLU A 54 -20.02 21.58 -5.25
N ASN A 55 -21.01 21.82 -6.12
CA ASN A 55 -20.97 22.17 -7.53
C ASN A 55 -20.66 21.03 -8.51
N ARG A 56 -21.67 20.16 -8.69
CA ARG A 56 -21.80 19.20 -9.81
C ARG A 56 -21.80 19.83 -11.23
N ALA A 57 -21.58 21.15 -11.38
CA ALA A 57 -21.85 21.85 -12.63
C ALA A 57 -20.62 22.35 -13.41
N GLU A 58 -19.43 22.50 -12.81
CA GLU A 58 -18.36 23.26 -13.50
C GLU A 58 -16.94 22.71 -13.43
N ASN A 59 -16.70 21.51 -12.88
CA ASN A 59 -15.35 20.91 -12.89
C ASN A 59 -15.39 19.43 -13.31
N ILE A 60 -15.99 19.15 -14.47
CA ILE A 60 -15.51 18.02 -15.28
C ILE A 60 -14.30 18.57 -16.05
N LEU A 61 -13.18 18.74 -15.36
CA LEU A 61 -11.89 18.97 -16.02
C LEU A 61 -11.28 17.59 -16.27
N GLU A 62 -11.22 17.25 -17.56
CA GLU A 62 -10.48 16.18 -18.22
C GLU A 62 -9.56 15.33 -17.32
N GLY A 63 -10.01 14.11 -17.01
CA GLY A 63 -9.20 13.08 -16.34
C GLY A 63 -10.03 12.00 -15.61
N LEU A 64 -11.29 12.31 -15.27
CA LEU A 64 -12.16 11.46 -14.45
C LEU A 64 -13.24 10.74 -15.28
N VAL A 65 -12.86 9.75 -16.08
CA VAL A 65 -13.86 8.88 -16.75
C VAL A 65 -13.42 7.41 -16.68
N SER A 66 -13.69 6.77 -15.54
CA SER A 66 -14.03 5.34 -15.54
C SER A 66 -15.32 5.04 -14.78
N GLY A 67 -15.83 5.95 -13.93
CA GLY A 67 -17.05 5.74 -13.15
C GLY A 67 -16.93 4.68 -12.04
N GLU A 68 -15.98 3.74 -12.16
CA GLU A 68 -15.67 2.67 -11.23
C GLU A 68 -14.59 3.10 -10.19
N GLY A 69 -13.67 4.01 -10.54
CA GLY A 69 -12.57 4.44 -9.67
C GLY A 69 -12.97 5.37 -8.50
N ILE A 70 -13.95 6.26 -8.69
CA ILE A 70 -14.33 7.26 -7.67
C ILE A 70 -14.87 6.62 -6.37
N GLY A 71 -15.50 5.45 -6.48
CA GLY A 71 -15.98 4.67 -5.33
C GLY A 71 -14.83 4.00 -4.59
N ALA A 72 -13.96 3.33 -5.36
CA ALA A 72 -12.80 2.63 -4.87
C ALA A 72 -11.80 3.58 -4.19
N ASP A 73 -11.44 4.71 -4.81
CA ASP A 73 -10.48 5.67 -4.24
C ASP A 73 -11.01 6.36 -2.99
N ARG A 74 -12.31 6.65 -2.92
CA ARG A 74 -12.94 7.18 -1.71
C ARG A 74 -12.81 6.18 -0.56
N LYS A 75 -13.29 4.96 -0.76
CA LYS A 75 -13.19 3.89 0.24
C LYS A 75 -11.73 3.60 0.60
N GLY A 76 -10.85 3.60 -0.39
CA GLY A 76 -9.40 3.41 -0.23
C GLY A 76 -8.80 4.49 0.67
N SER A 77 -9.12 5.75 0.44
CA SER A 77 -8.66 6.87 1.28
C SER A 77 -9.19 6.78 2.71
N GLU A 78 -10.44 6.32 2.90
CA GLU A 78 -11.03 6.08 4.23
C GLU A 78 -10.31 4.93 4.95
N TYR A 79 -10.02 3.83 4.25
CA TYR A 79 -9.23 2.71 4.77
C TYR A 79 -7.80 3.13 5.09
N CYS A 80 -7.19 3.99 4.28
CA CYS A 80 -5.85 4.53 4.49
C CYS A 80 -5.78 5.34 5.78
N ILE A 81 -6.72 6.28 5.97
CA ILE A 81 -6.89 7.04 7.20
C ILE A 81 -7.13 6.12 8.40
N MET A 82 -8.03 5.13 8.28
CA MET A 82 -8.29 4.18 9.36
C MET A 82 -7.04 3.35 9.72
N GLY A 83 -6.22 3.00 8.74
CA GLY A 83 -4.93 2.35 8.95
C GLY A 83 -4.00 3.22 9.80
N LEU A 84 -3.82 4.49 9.43
CA LEU A 84 -3.01 5.42 10.20
C LEU A 84 -3.58 5.65 11.61
N THR A 85 -4.90 5.80 11.75
CA THR A 85 -5.58 5.90 13.04
C THR A 85 -5.23 4.72 13.96
N LYS A 86 -5.28 3.48 13.44
CA LYS A 86 -4.90 2.28 14.21
C LYS A 86 -3.42 2.29 14.60
N LEU A 87 -2.54 2.75 13.72
CA LEU A 87 -1.11 2.85 14.02
C LEU A 87 -0.81 3.91 15.10
N LEU A 88 -1.46 5.07 15.01
CA LEU A 88 -1.29 6.14 16.00
C LEU A 88 -1.88 5.76 17.36
N THR A 89 -3.04 5.10 17.38
CA THR A 89 -3.71 4.70 18.63
C THR A 89 -3.14 3.44 19.29
N SER A 90 -2.34 2.64 18.57
CA SER A 90 -1.67 1.46 19.12
C SER A 90 -0.30 1.76 19.74
N ASN A 91 0.14 3.03 19.73
CA ASN A 91 1.43 3.46 20.23
C ASN A 91 1.26 4.58 21.27
N ASP A 92 1.83 4.40 22.46
CA ASP A 92 1.74 5.37 23.57
C ASP A 92 2.38 6.73 23.26
N ARG A 93 3.14 6.85 22.16
CA ARG A 93 3.76 8.11 21.74
C ARG A 93 2.74 9.17 21.30
N PHE A 94 1.63 8.76 20.68
CA PHE A 94 0.68 9.68 20.07
C PHE A 94 -0.73 9.48 20.62
N SER A 95 -1.51 10.55 20.65
CA SER A 95 -2.93 10.54 20.99
C SER A 95 -3.72 11.22 19.89
N LEU A 96 -4.78 10.57 19.42
CA LEU A 96 -5.64 11.13 18.38
C LEU A 96 -6.68 12.06 19.01
N SER A 97 -6.63 13.34 18.66
CA SER A 97 -7.50 14.36 19.25
C SER A 97 -8.92 14.39 18.67
N ASN A 98 -9.13 13.87 17.44
CA ASN A 98 -10.44 13.81 16.80
C ASN A 98 -10.97 12.37 16.72
N SER A 99 -12.25 12.18 17.08
CA SER A 99 -12.90 10.85 17.06
C SER A 99 -13.10 10.28 15.66
N ALA A 100 -13.15 11.15 14.65
CA ALA A 100 -13.21 10.81 13.23
C ALA A 100 -12.37 11.83 12.44
N SER A 101 -11.75 11.38 11.34
CA SER A 101 -10.94 12.26 10.49
C SER A 101 -11.76 13.42 9.94
N LEU A 102 -11.17 14.62 9.95
CA LEU A 102 -11.78 15.79 9.33
C LEU A 102 -11.76 15.64 7.81
N HIS A 103 -12.80 16.11 7.13
CA HIS A 103 -12.81 16.20 5.68
C HIS A 103 -12.55 17.64 5.25
N LEU A 104 -11.44 17.85 4.54
CA LEU A 104 -11.06 19.14 3.97
C LEU A 104 -11.17 19.07 2.45
N LYS A 105 -11.33 20.23 1.80
CA LYS A 105 -11.41 20.31 0.35
C LYS A 105 -10.04 20.08 -0.29
N GLY A 106 -9.95 19.00 -1.05
CA GLY A 106 -8.78 18.60 -1.84
C GLY A 106 -8.84 19.00 -3.31
N THR A 107 -7.77 18.65 -4.01
CA THR A 107 -7.67 18.70 -5.48
C THR A 107 -8.47 17.58 -6.13
N GLY A 108 -8.58 16.41 -5.47
CA GLY A 108 -9.13 15.21 -6.10
C GLY A 108 -8.19 14.58 -7.13
N THR A 109 -6.90 14.92 -7.09
CA THR A 109 -5.89 14.43 -8.02
C THR A 109 -4.69 13.87 -7.24
N SER A 110 -3.76 13.23 -7.95
CA SER A 110 -2.48 12.81 -7.38
C SER A 110 -1.53 14.00 -7.11
N MET A 111 -1.93 15.25 -7.33
CA MET A 111 -1.09 16.41 -7.03
C MET A 111 -1.43 17.01 -5.68
N PHE A 112 -0.41 17.34 -4.90
CA PHE A 112 -0.57 18.09 -3.65
C PHE A 112 -1.21 19.45 -3.92
N ALA A 113 -2.24 19.78 -3.14
CA ALA A 113 -2.80 21.13 -3.11
C ALA A 113 -1.77 22.14 -2.57
N ILE A 114 -2.00 23.43 -2.72
CA ILE A 114 -1.25 24.44 -1.98
C ILE A 114 -1.36 24.12 -0.46
N PRO A 115 -0.25 24.19 0.30
CA PRO A 115 -0.28 23.98 1.73
C PRO A 115 -1.36 24.82 2.42
N LEU A 116 -1.97 24.28 3.47
CA LEU A 116 -2.91 25.04 4.28
C LEU A 116 -2.22 26.27 4.89
N GLU A 117 -2.91 27.41 4.86
CA GLU A 117 -2.48 28.61 5.57
C GLU A 117 -2.36 28.34 7.07
N TRP A 118 -1.34 28.90 7.71
CA TRP A 118 -1.07 28.68 9.14
C TRP A 118 -2.24 29.06 10.04
N ASN A 119 -2.99 30.11 9.69
CA ASN A 119 -4.20 30.47 10.43
C ASN A 119 -5.21 29.32 10.48
N LYS A 120 -5.38 28.59 9.37
CA LYS A 120 -6.30 27.45 9.31
C LYS A 120 -5.78 26.24 10.07
N VAL A 121 -4.48 25.95 9.95
CA VAL A 121 -3.82 24.89 10.71
C VAL A 121 -3.96 25.14 12.22
N ASN A 122 -3.69 26.36 12.65
CA ASN A 122 -3.74 26.76 14.06
C ASN A 122 -5.17 26.77 14.60
N GLU A 123 -6.15 27.20 13.80
CA GLU A 123 -7.59 27.10 14.13
C GLU A 123 -8.00 25.64 14.39
N ILE A 124 -7.63 24.73 13.47
CA ILE A 124 -7.93 23.29 13.60
C ILE A 124 -7.25 22.73 14.85
N CYS A 125 -5.94 22.93 14.99
CA CYS A 125 -5.18 22.36 16.11
C CYS A 125 -5.66 22.89 17.46
N SER A 126 -6.00 24.19 17.55
CA SER A 126 -6.55 24.77 18.78
C SER A 126 -7.95 24.23 19.12
N THR A 127 -8.79 23.97 18.11
CA THR A 127 -10.14 23.40 18.30
C THR A 127 -10.10 22.01 18.93
N TYR A 128 -9.07 21.23 18.60
CA TYR A 128 -8.92 19.85 19.04
C TYR A 128 -7.83 19.66 20.11
N ASP A 129 -7.25 20.74 20.65
CA ASP A 129 -6.12 20.68 21.60
C ASP A 129 -4.97 19.77 21.11
N ALA A 130 -4.53 20.02 19.88
CA ALA A 130 -3.52 19.23 19.19
C ALA A 130 -2.23 20.01 18.92
N ASP A 131 -1.11 19.29 18.92
CA ASP A 131 0.22 19.82 18.61
C ASP A 131 0.47 19.86 17.10
N ALA A 132 -0.15 18.95 16.35
CA ALA A 132 0.06 18.80 14.92
C ALA A 132 -1.19 18.37 14.16
N LEU A 133 -1.23 18.75 12.88
CA LEU A 133 -2.22 18.31 11.90
C LEU A 133 -1.53 17.40 10.88
N ILE A 134 -2.01 16.17 10.75
CA ILE A 134 -1.57 15.22 9.72
C ILE A 134 -2.67 15.11 8.68
N VAL A 135 -2.32 15.33 7.42
CA VAL A 135 -3.26 15.44 6.31
C VAL A 135 -2.93 14.42 5.24
N LEU A 136 -3.90 13.59 4.85
CA LEU A 136 -3.87 12.85 3.59
C LEU A 136 -4.26 13.82 2.47
N GLU A 137 -3.29 14.28 1.69
CA GLU A 137 -3.47 15.30 0.64
C GLU A 137 -3.76 14.69 -0.73
N THR A 138 -3.24 13.50 -1.01
CA THR A 138 -3.48 12.78 -2.28
C THR A 138 -3.70 11.31 -2.00
N PHE A 139 -4.59 10.68 -2.76
CA PHE A 139 -4.82 9.25 -2.71
C PHE A 139 -5.20 8.77 -4.10
N ASP A 140 -4.51 7.74 -4.58
CA ASP A 140 -4.76 7.11 -5.87
C ASP A 140 -4.56 5.60 -5.73
N SER A 141 -5.38 4.81 -6.41
CA SER A 141 -5.26 3.36 -6.37
C SER A 141 -5.49 2.72 -7.72
N ASP A 142 -4.51 1.91 -8.13
CA ASP A 142 -4.54 1.14 -9.36
C ASP A 142 -4.58 -0.35 -9.03
N SER A 143 -5.32 -1.13 -9.82
CA SER A 143 -5.32 -2.59 -9.68
C SER A 143 -5.26 -3.28 -11.02
N ARG A 144 -4.51 -4.38 -11.08
CA ARG A 144 -4.29 -5.18 -12.30
C ARG A 144 -4.29 -6.66 -11.97
N ILE A 145 -4.92 -7.46 -12.83
CA ILE A 145 -4.92 -8.92 -12.72
C ILE A 145 -3.96 -9.49 -13.76
N TYR A 146 -3.08 -10.40 -13.32
CA TYR A 146 -2.13 -11.11 -14.16
C TYR A 146 -2.38 -12.62 -14.08
N GLU A 147 -2.37 -13.29 -15.22
CA GLU A 147 -2.45 -14.74 -15.30
C GLU A 147 -1.06 -15.33 -15.55
N GLY A 148 -0.69 -16.33 -14.75
CA GLY A 148 0.59 -17.01 -14.88
C GLY A 148 0.51 -18.31 -15.67
N LYS A 149 1.68 -18.89 -15.95
CA LYS A 149 1.76 -20.22 -16.60
C LYS A 149 1.17 -21.31 -15.70
N SER A 150 0.36 -22.18 -16.29
CA SER A 150 -0.23 -23.32 -15.60
C SER A 150 0.84 -24.32 -15.15
N ARG A 151 0.51 -25.08 -14.08
CA ARG A 151 1.39 -26.11 -13.51
C ARG A 151 0.64 -27.44 -13.45
N LYS A 152 1.33 -28.53 -13.76
CA LYS A 152 0.78 -29.88 -13.58
C LYS A 152 0.84 -30.25 -12.10
N ARG A 153 -0.31 -30.55 -11.52
CA ARG A 153 -0.49 -31.01 -10.12
C ARG A 153 -1.11 -32.40 -10.12
N TYR A 154 -1.09 -33.05 -8.97
CA TYR A 154 -1.66 -34.39 -8.79
C TYR A 154 -2.54 -34.41 -7.56
N LYS A 155 -3.72 -35.02 -7.66
CA LYS A 155 -4.62 -35.31 -6.53
C LYS A 155 -4.93 -36.80 -6.49
N LYS A 156 -5.20 -37.34 -5.30
CA LYS A 156 -5.73 -38.70 -5.17
C LYS A 156 -7.26 -38.63 -5.27
N VAL A 157 -7.82 -39.39 -6.20
CA VAL A 157 -9.27 -39.65 -6.31
C VAL A 157 -9.43 -41.16 -6.25
N ASP A 158 -10.17 -41.67 -5.27
CA ASP A 158 -10.37 -43.11 -5.04
C ASP A 158 -9.06 -43.92 -4.98
N GLY A 159 -8.05 -43.35 -4.34
CA GLY A 159 -6.71 -43.95 -4.19
C GLY A 159 -5.80 -43.82 -5.42
N ILE A 160 -6.33 -43.42 -6.58
CA ILE A 160 -5.59 -43.25 -7.84
C ILE A 160 -5.03 -41.83 -7.94
N LYS A 161 -3.75 -41.71 -8.31
CA LYS A 161 -3.13 -40.40 -8.60
C LYS A 161 -3.57 -39.91 -9.97
N VAL A 162 -4.33 -38.81 -9.99
CA VAL A 162 -4.80 -38.16 -11.22
C VAL A 162 -4.08 -36.83 -11.39
N ALA A 163 -3.54 -36.60 -12.60
CA ALA A 163 -2.92 -35.34 -12.95
C ALA A 163 -3.97 -34.31 -13.38
N TYR A 164 -3.76 -33.05 -13.02
CA TYR A 164 -4.57 -31.92 -13.48
C TYR A 164 -3.70 -30.68 -13.71
N LEU A 165 -4.21 -29.72 -14.49
CA LEU A 165 -3.58 -28.41 -14.65
C LEU A 165 -4.14 -27.43 -13.63
N ASP A 166 -3.25 -26.66 -13.04
CA ASP A 166 -3.53 -25.67 -12.00
C ASP A 166 -3.07 -24.31 -12.52
N PHE A 167 -3.99 -23.35 -12.61
CA PHE A 167 -3.79 -22.04 -13.23
C PHE A 167 -3.69 -20.97 -12.14
N PRO A 168 -2.60 -20.18 -12.09
CA PRO A 168 -2.49 -19.08 -11.15
C PRO A 168 -3.06 -17.77 -11.71
N ALA A 169 -3.74 -17.01 -10.86
CA ALA A 169 -4.07 -15.61 -11.08
C ALA A 169 -3.52 -14.75 -9.92
N THR A 170 -2.98 -13.58 -10.25
CA THR A 170 -2.47 -12.61 -9.27
C THR A 170 -3.18 -11.27 -9.46
N LEU A 171 -3.86 -10.78 -8.43
CA LEU A 171 -4.30 -9.38 -8.32
C LEU A 171 -3.16 -8.58 -7.70
N SER A 172 -2.65 -7.57 -8.40
CA SER A 172 -1.70 -6.60 -7.88
C SER A 172 -2.41 -5.26 -7.71
N MET A 173 -2.30 -4.68 -6.52
CA MET A 173 -2.87 -3.39 -6.17
C MET A 173 -1.74 -2.44 -5.81
N GLU A 174 -1.66 -1.31 -6.50
CA GLU A 174 -0.74 -0.22 -6.23
C GLU A 174 -1.52 0.92 -5.59
N ILE A 175 -1.08 1.37 -4.42
CA ILE A 175 -1.73 2.43 -3.64
C ILE A 175 -0.73 3.55 -3.45
N GLU A 176 -1.03 4.73 -3.96
CA GLU A 176 -0.27 5.95 -3.70
C GLU A 176 -1.00 6.79 -2.65
N SER A 177 -0.29 7.19 -1.59
CA SER A 177 -0.80 8.10 -0.56
C SER A 177 0.18 9.24 -0.32
N GLY A 178 -0.30 10.48 -0.43
CA GLY A 178 0.46 11.69 -0.19
C GLY A 178 0.08 12.31 1.15
N TRP A 179 1.07 12.56 2.00
CA TRP A 179 0.87 13.03 3.36
C TRP A 179 1.59 14.35 3.61
N ARG A 180 0.99 15.16 4.49
CA ARG A 180 1.63 16.33 5.09
C ARG A 180 1.50 16.29 6.60
N ILE A 181 2.53 16.78 7.29
CA ILE A 181 2.53 16.95 8.74
C ILE A 181 2.84 18.41 9.07
N TYR A 182 1.89 19.09 9.70
CA TYR A 182 2.01 20.47 10.14
C TYR A 182 2.24 20.52 11.65
N ASP A 183 3.28 21.21 12.09
CA ASP A 183 3.53 21.55 13.49
C ASP A 183 2.93 22.92 13.80
N ALA A 184 1.85 22.94 14.57
CA ALA A 184 1.10 24.16 14.88
C ALA A 184 1.89 25.10 15.79
N LYS A 185 2.68 24.56 16.72
CA LYS A 185 3.46 25.35 17.67
C LYS A 185 4.52 26.20 16.96
N ASN A 186 5.21 25.60 15.99
CA ASN A 186 6.33 26.24 15.30
C ASN A 186 5.97 26.80 13.93
N ASN A 187 4.70 26.67 13.49
CA ASN A 187 4.28 26.99 12.12
C ASN A 187 5.22 26.41 11.06
N LYS A 188 5.48 25.10 11.17
CA LYS A 188 6.45 24.41 10.32
C LYS A 188 5.85 23.18 9.66
N LEU A 189 6.07 23.03 8.36
CA LEU A 189 5.81 21.79 7.64
C LEU A 189 6.94 20.81 7.97
N ILE A 190 6.60 19.76 8.73
CA ILE A 190 7.55 18.74 9.19
C ILE A 190 7.86 17.75 8.07
N ASP A 191 6.83 17.40 7.30
CA ASP A 191 6.96 16.48 6.17
C ASP A 191 5.93 16.79 5.08
N GLU A 192 6.31 16.50 3.84
CA GLU A 192 5.48 16.47 2.64
C GLU A 192 6.04 15.39 1.73
N ASN A 193 5.37 14.25 1.65
CA ASN A 193 5.88 13.13 0.87
C ASN A 193 4.78 12.19 0.38
N LYS A 194 5.10 11.43 -0.66
CA LYS A 194 4.26 10.36 -1.20
C LYS A 194 4.85 9.00 -0.89
N PHE A 195 3.96 8.05 -0.63
CA PHE A 195 4.29 6.66 -0.39
C PHE A 195 3.47 5.79 -1.31
N THR A 196 4.16 4.90 -2.02
CA THR A 196 3.56 3.87 -2.85
C THR A 196 3.69 2.54 -2.13
N ASP A 197 2.57 1.85 -1.94
CA ASP A 197 2.53 0.47 -1.45
C ASP A 197 1.96 -0.45 -2.53
N ILE A 198 2.54 -1.65 -2.65
CA ILE A 198 2.09 -2.65 -3.61
C ILE A 198 1.66 -3.90 -2.84
N LYS A 199 0.41 -4.30 -3.03
CA LYS A 199 -0.17 -5.47 -2.41
C LYS A 199 -0.62 -6.47 -3.46
N GLU A 200 -0.08 -7.69 -3.36
CA GLU A 200 -0.43 -8.78 -4.26
C GLU A 200 -1.23 -9.87 -3.57
N PHE A 201 -2.29 -10.34 -4.23
CA PHE A 201 -3.06 -11.50 -3.86
C PHE A 201 -2.96 -12.53 -4.97
N LYS A 202 -2.56 -13.75 -4.63
CA LYS A 202 -2.39 -14.83 -5.59
C LYS A 202 -3.27 -16.02 -5.25
N ASN A 203 -4.08 -16.44 -6.21
CA ASN A 203 -4.92 -17.62 -6.09
C ASN A 203 -4.75 -18.55 -7.29
N TRP A 204 -5.30 -19.76 -7.16
CA TRP A 204 -5.19 -20.83 -8.14
C TRP A 204 -6.56 -21.38 -8.49
N GLY A 205 -6.70 -21.94 -9.69
CA GLY A 205 -7.95 -22.52 -10.16
C GLY A 205 -7.75 -23.61 -11.20
N SER A 206 -8.82 -24.36 -11.44
CA SER A 206 -8.91 -25.42 -12.44
C SER A 206 -8.91 -24.89 -13.88
N SER A 207 -9.19 -23.59 -14.05
CA SER A 207 -9.08 -22.82 -15.29
C SER A 207 -8.62 -21.38 -14.97
N PRO A 208 -8.19 -20.57 -15.95
CA PRO A 208 -7.87 -19.17 -15.72
C PRO A 208 -9.04 -18.38 -15.09
N GLU A 209 -10.27 -18.61 -15.57
CA GLU A 209 -11.46 -17.94 -15.05
C GLU A 209 -11.75 -18.33 -13.59
N ASP A 210 -11.69 -19.62 -13.27
CA ASP A 210 -11.85 -20.13 -11.91
C ASP A 210 -10.80 -19.53 -10.96
N ALA A 211 -9.54 -19.39 -11.42
CA ALA A 211 -8.49 -18.75 -10.65
C ALA A 211 -8.76 -17.27 -10.37
N ARG A 212 -9.36 -16.55 -11.32
CA ARG A 212 -9.78 -15.14 -11.14
C ARG A 212 -10.91 -15.02 -10.13
N MET A 213 -11.90 -15.92 -10.14
CA MET A 213 -13.01 -15.89 -9.18
C MET A 213 -12.57 -16.11 -7.73
N HIS A 214 -11.43 -16.77 -7.52
CA HIS A 214 -10.83 -16.93 -6.19
C HIS A 214 -10.06 -15.70 -5.70
N LEU A 215 -9.80 -14.69 -6.55
CA LEU A 215 -9.20 -13.43 -6.09
C LEU A 215 -10.19 -12.67 -5.20
N PRO A 216 -9.70 -11.83 -4.26
CA PRO A 216 -10.58 -10.94 -3.51
C PRO A 216 -11.43 -10.12 -4.48
N SER A 217 -12.74 -10.03 -4.22
CA SER A 217 -13.62 -9.20 -5.04
C SER A 217 -13.08 -7.77 -5.06
N ASN A 218 -12.88 -7.21 -6.27
CA ASN A 218 -12.64 -5.78 -6.43
C ASN A 218 -13.70 -5.06 -5.60
N VAL A 219 -13.29 -4.31 -4.59
CA VAL A 219 -14.22 -3.53 -3.77
C VAL A 219 -14.69 -2.40 -4.69
N SER A 220 -15.76 -2.67 -5.44
CA SER A 220 -16.51 -1.71 -6.23
C SER A 220 -17.19 -0.66 -5.37
#